data_AF-K1SW90-F1
#
_entry.id   AF-K1SW90-F1
#
_cell.length_a   1.000
_cell.length_b   1.000
_cell.length_c   1.000
_cell.angle_alpha   90.00
_cell.angle_beta   90.00
_cell.angle_gamma   90.00
#
_symmetry.space_group_name_H-M   'P 1'
#
loop_
_entity.id
_entity.type
_entity.pdbx_description
1 polymer ?
#
loop_
_entity_poly.entity_id
_entity_poly.type
_entity_poly.pdbx_seq_one_letter_code
_entity_poly.pdbx_strand_id
1 'polypeptide(L)'
;MAEKEVTLLDVIDRAQLQSLQDAFAKATGMAALATDKSGPVTQLSCPTDFCMNYTRKSSVGCERCNLCDLKGGEQASRTGKPAVYYCHGGLVVF
;
A
#
# COMPACT_ATOMS: atom_id res chain seq x y z
N MET A 1 21.05 -23.24 6.41
CA MET A 1 20.16 -22.67 7.45
C MET A 1 19.09 -21.91 6.69
N ALA A 2 17.81 -22.24 6.85
CA ALA A 2 16.77 -21.48 6.16
C ALA A 2 16.74 -20.08 6.76
N GLU A 3 17.03 -19.05 5.96
CA GLU A 3 16.83 -17.66 6.37
C GLU A 3 15.33 -17.47 6.63
N LYS A 4 14.99 -17.07 7.85
CA LYS A 4 13.61 -16.76 8.22
C LYS A 4 13.21 -15.49 7.47
N GLU A 5 12.16 -15.57 6.67
CA GLU A 5 11.59 -14.40 6.01
C GLU A 5 11.03 -13.44 7.06
N VAL A 6 11.58 -12.22 7.12
CA VAL A 6 11.14 -11.16 8.04
C VAL A 6 10.00 -10.39 7.39
N THR A 7 8.88 -10.25 8.10
CA THR A 7 7.71 -9.45 7.69
C THR A 7 7.78 -8.06 8.31
N LEU A 8 7.00 -7.12 7.77
CA LEU A 8 6.95 -5.76 8.34
C LEU A 8 6.46 -5.77 9.80
N LEU A 9 5.53 -6.66 10.12
CA LEU A 9 4.95 -6.78 11.47
C LEU A 9 5.85 -7.51 12.47
N ASP A 10 6.95 -8.13 12.02
CA ASP A 10 8.00 -8.60 12.92
C ASP A 10 8.87 -7.44 13.45
N VAL A 11 8.82 -6.27 12.79
CA VAL A 11 9.68 -5.11 13.06
C VAL A 11 8.91 -3.96 13.73
N ILE A 12 7.65 -3.76 13.35
CA ILE A 12 6.80 -2.68 13.88
C ILE A 12 5.41 -3.19 14.21
N ASP A 13 4.87 -2.75 15.35
CA ASP A 13 3.49 -3.08 15.72
C ASP A 13 2.49 -2.48 14.70
N ARG A 14 1.43 -3.23 14.42
CA ARG A 14 0.43 -2.83 13.41
C ARG A 14 -0.23 -1.49 13.75
N ALA A 15 -0.57 -1.25 15.02
CA ALA A 15 -1.23 -0.01 15.42
C ALA A 15 -0.28 1.18 15.33
N GLN A 16 1.00 0.98 15.67
CA GLN A 16 2.04 2.00 15.48
C GLN A 16 2.25 2.34 14.01
N LEU A 17 2.33 1.31 13.15
CA LEU A 17 2.47 1.50 11.70
C LEU A 17 1.26 2.23 11.11
N GLN A 18 0.04 1.86 11.51
CA GLN A 18 -1.19 2.55 11.10
C GLN A 18 -1.17 4.02 11.54
N SER A 19 -0.80 4.30 12.79
CA SER A 19 -0.76 5.68 13.30
C SER A 19 0.27 6.54 12.56
N LEU A 20 1.42 5.97 12.20
CA LEU A 20 2.43 6.66 11.39
C LEU A 20 1.89 6.97 9.99
N GLN A 21 1.27 5.99 9.35
CA GLN A 21 0.65 6.13 8.04
C GLN A 21 -0.47 7.18 8.03
N ASP A 22 -1.33 7.17 9.05
CA ASP A 22 -2.42 8.14 9.19
C ASP A 22 -1.88 9.56 9.34
N ALA A 23 -0.82 9.75 10.15
CA ALA A 23 -0.16 11.03 10.32
C ALA A 23 0.45 11.53 9.00
N PHE A 24 1.14 10.64 8.26
CA PHE A 24 1.69 10.95 6.93
C PHE A 24 0.59 11.35 5.94
N ALA A 25 -0.48 10.56 5.85
CA ALA A 25 -1.58 10.81 4.92
C ALA A 25 -2.28 12.15 5.24
N LYS A 26 -2.49 12.45 6.52
CA LYS A 26 -3.08 13.71 6.98
C LYS A 26 -2.18 14.91 6.68
N ALA A 27 -0.87 14.77 6.85
CA ALA A 27 0.09 15.86 6.63
C ALA A 27 0.30 16.17 5.15
N THR A 28 0.27 15.15 4.28
CA THR A 28 0.53 15.30 2.84
C THR A 28 -0.73 15.46 2.00
N GLY A 29 -1.89 15.06 2.53
CA GLY A 29 -3.13 14.94 1.77
C GLY A 29 -3.15 13.75 0.80
N MET A 30 -2.15 12.86 0.86
CA MET A 30 -2.05 11.69 -0.01
C MET A 30 -2.63 10.46 0.67
N ALA A 31 -3.35 9.63 -0.09
CA ALA A 31 -3.76 8.32 0.39
C ALA A 31 -2.54 7.41 0.59
N ALA A 32 -2.53 6.62 1.67
CA ALA A 32 -1.39 5.77 2.00
C ALA A 32 -1.84 4.38 2.46
N LEU A 33 -1.10 3.35 2.05
CA LEU A 33 -1.31 1.95 2.41
C LEU A 33 0.04 1.25 2.50
N ALA A 34 0.27 0.55 3.60
CA ALA A 34 1.46 -0.24 3.80
C ALA A 34 1.16 -1.69 3.41
N THR A 35 2.04 -2.25 2.59
CA THR A 35 1.93 -3.62 2.09
C THR A 35 3.18 -4.40 2.42
N ASP A 36 2.99 -5.67 2.76
CA ASP A 36 4.04 -6.68 2.73
C ASP A 36 3.96 -7.46 1.40
N LYS A 37 4.83 -8.44 1.19
CA LYS A 37 4.89 -9.27 -0.03
C LYS A 37 3.58 -9.97 -0.36
N SER A 38 2.73 -10.24 0.63
CA SER A 38 1.44 -10.91 0.46
C SER A 38 0.25 -9.95 0.31
N GLY A 39 0.43 -8.65 0.55
CA GLY A 39 -0.64 -7.66 0.44
C GLY A 39 -0.66 -6.64 1.58
N PRO A 40 -1.77 -5.91 1.75
CA PRO A 40 -1.88 -4.84 2.73
C PRO A 40 -1.79 -5.34 4.18
N VAL A 41 -1.01 -4.62 4.99
CA VAL A 41 -0.88 -4.84 6.44
C VAL A 41 -1.49 -3.70 7.26
N THR A 42 -1.85 -2.59 6.63
CA THR A 42 -2.64 -1.51 7.23
C THR A 42 -3.97 -1.35 6.50
N GLN A 43 -4.85 -0.53 7.06
CA GLN A 43 -6.01 0.00 6.36
C GLN A 43 -5.63 1.26 5.59
N LEU A 44 -6.30 1.50 4.48
CA LEU A 44 -6.02 2.65 3.60
C LEU A 44 -6.38 3.97 4.31
N SER A 45 -5.39 4.85 4.46
CA SER A 45 -5.55 6.18 5.07
C SER A 45 -5.93 7.22 4.02
N CYS A 46 -6.82 8.16 4.37
CA CYS A 46 -7.28 9.28 3.53
C CYS A 46 -7.64 8.90 2.07
N PRO A 47 -8.45 7.85 1.82
CA PRO A 47 -8.78 7.51 0.45
C PRO A 47 -9.78 8.47 -0.17
N THR A 48 -9.78 8.54 -1.51
CA THR A 48 -10.80 9.25 -2.28
C THR A 48 -12.00 8.33 -2.56
N ASP A 49 -13.14 8.93 -2.92
CA ASP A 49 -14.31 8.18 -3.37
C ASP A 49 -14.02 7.29 -4.58
N PHE A 50 -13.15 7.73 -5.48
CA PHE A 50 -12.68 6.90 -6.60
C PHE A 50 -12.08 5.58 -6.11
N CYS A 51 -11.13 5.66 -5.19
CA CYS A 51 -10.46 4.49 -4.63
C CYS A 51 -11.40 3.59 -3.83
N MET A 52 -12.29 4.16 -3.02
CA MET A 52 -13.18 3.34 -2.18
C MET A 52 -14.42 2.88 -2.93
N ASN A 53 -15.23 3.81 -3.42
CA ASN A 53 -16.58 3.53 -3.89
C ASN A 53 -16.62 3.01 -5.33
N TYR A 54 -15.69 3.44 -6.18
CA TYR A 54 -15.68 3.09 -7.60
C TYR A 54 -14.70 1.97 -7.97
N THR A 55 -13.74 1.63 -7.08
CA THR A 55 -12.81 0.52 -7.32
C THR A 55 -12.83 -0.52 -6.19
N ARG A 56 -12.22 -0.23 -5.03
CA ARG A 56 -11.99 -1.20 -3.93
C ARG A 56 -13.26 -1.78 -3.32
N LYS A 57 -14.43 -1.16 -3.52
CA LYS A 57 -15.73 -1.68 -3.04
C LYS A 57 -16.13 -3.00 -3.71
N SER A 58 -15.71 -3.23 -4.95
CA SER A 58 -15.92 -4.52 -5.63
C SER A 58 -14.78 -5.49 -5.31
N SER A 59 -15.07 -6.79 -5.23
CA SER A 59 -14.04 -7.81 -4.99
C SER A 59 -12.93 -7.78 -6.05
N VAL A 60 -13.32 -7.74 -7.33
CA VAL A 60 -12.39 -7.68 -8.47
C VAL A 60 -11.60 -6.36 -8.48
N GLY A 61 -12.24 -5.24 -8.17
CA GLY A 61 -11.56 -3.95 -8.09
C GLY A 61 -10.56 -3.89 -6.93
N CYS A 62 -10.91 -4.45 -5.77
CA CYS A 62 -10.01 -4.56 -4.63
C CYS A 62 -8.78 -5.43 -4.94
N GLU A 63 -8.99 -6.59 -5.57
CA GLU A 63 -7.91 -7.47 -6.01
C GLU A 63 -6.95 -6.75 -6.96
N ARG A 64 -7.48 -6.06 -7.98
CA ARG A 64 -6.66 -5.27 -8.91
C ARG A 64 -5.93 -4.11 -8.25
N CYS A 65 -6.54 -3.45 -7.26
CA CYS A 65 -5.86 -2.43 -6.47
C CYS A 65 -4.66 -3.02 -5.72
N ASN A 66 -4.88 -4.12 -4.99
CA ASN A 66 -3.83 -4.77 -4.21
C ASN A 66 -2.69 -5.29 -5.10
N LEU A 67 -2.99 -5.79 -6.30
CA LEU A 67 -1.97 -6.16 -7.29
C LEU A 67 -1.15 -4.96 -7.77
N CYS A 68 -1.75 -3.78 -7.92
CA CYS A 68 -1.01 -2.55 -8.21
C CYS A 68 -0.08 -2.18 -7.05
N ASP A 69 -0.60 -2.20 -5.81
CA ASP A 69 0.17 -1.85 -4.61
C ASP A 69 1.41 -2.77 -4.45
N LEU A 70 1.22 -4.09 -4.63
CA LEU A 70 2.29 -5.09 -4.59
C LEU A 70 3.37 -4.85 -5.66
N LYS A 71 2.96 -4.54 -6.90
CA LYS A 71 3.90 -4.24 -7.99
C LYS A 71 4.72 -2.98 -7.69
N GLY A 72 4.08 -1.95 -7.12
CA GLY A 72 4.78 -0.74 -6.67
C GLY A 72 5.83 -1.05 -5.62
N GLY A 73 5.46 -1.81 -4.59
CA GLY A 73 6.37 -2.26 -3.53
C GLY A 73 7.53 -3.11 -4.07
N GLU A 74 7.26 -4.06 -4.95
CA GLU A 74 8.28 -4.89 -5.60
C GLU A 74 9.25 -4.05 -6.43
N GLN A 75 8.74 -3.11 -7.23
CA GLN A 75 9.59 -2.22 -8.03
C GLN A 75 10.47 -1.33 -7.16
N ALA A 76 9.92 -0.76 -6.10
CA ALA A 76 10.68 0.06 -5.16
C ALA A 76 11.77 -0.77 -4.46
N SER A 77 11.43 -1.97 -3.99
CA SER A 77 12.39 -2.90 -3.38
C SER A 77 13.50 -3.31 -4.34
N ARG A 78 13.17 -3.60 -5.60
CA ARG A 78 14.14 -4.05 -6.61
C ARG A 78 15.10 -2.94 -7.03
N THR A 79 14.63 -1.70 -7.07
CA THR A 79 15.42 -0.56 -7.57
C THR A 79 16.11 0.24 -6.46
N GLY A 80 15.68 0.08 -5.20
CA GLY A 80 16.11 0.90 -4.08
C GLY A 80 15.66 2.36 -4.18
N LYS A 81 14.67 2.67 -5.02
CA LYS A 81 14.15 4.01 -5.29
C LYS A 81 12.61 4.01 -5.21
N PRO A 82 11.96 5.17 -4.94
CA PRO A 82 10.51 5.27 -5.03
C PRO A 82 9.99 4.83 -6.42
N ALA A 83 8.83 4.19 -6.46
CA ALA A 83 8.22 3.70 -7.70
C ALA A 83 7.02 4.58 -8.07
N VAL A 84 7.16 5.35 -9.14
CA VAL A 84 6.06 6.16 -9.69
C VAL A 84 5.42 5.42 -10.85
N TYR A 85 4.13 5.11 -10.74
CA TYR A 85 3.41 4.31 -11.74
C TYR A 85 1.93 4.68 -11.82
N TYR A 86 1.27 4.26 -12.89
CA TYR A 86 -0.18 4.37 -13.02
C TYR A 86 -0.86 3.12 -12.45
N CYS A 87 -1.84 3.30 -11.58
CA CYS A 87 -2.71 2.21 -11.17
C CYS A 87 -3.63 1.78 -12.33
N HIS A 88 -4.28 0.63 -12.21
CA HIS A 88 -5.20 0.14 -13.24
C HIS A 88 -6.41 1.06 -13.47
N GLY A 89 -6.71 1.96 -12.53
CA GLY A 89 -7.74 3.00 -12.66
C GLY A 89 -7.23 4.30 -13.31
N GLY A 90 -5.96 4.36 -13.73
CA GLY A 90 -5.37 5.53 -14.40
C GLY A 90 -4.87 6.64 -13.47
N LEU A 91 -4.92 6.46 -12.15
CA LEU A 91 -4.34 7.41 -11.20
C LEU A 91 -2.84 7.18 -11.02
N VAL A 92 -2.08 8.26 -10.78
CA VAL A 92 -0.65 8.18 -10.45
C VAL A 92 -0.47 7.78 -8.99
N VAL A 93 0.41 6.81 -8.76
CA VAL A 93 0.87 6.34 -7.45
C VAL A 93 2.37 6.61 -7.35
N PHE A 94 2.83 6.95 -6.14
CA PHE A 94 4.21 7.36 -5.84
C PHE A 94 4.88 6.39 -4.87
#